data_AF-A0A565BGP2-F1
#
_entry.id   AF-A0A565BGP2-F1
#
_cell.length_a   1.000
_cell.length_b   1.000
_cell.length_c   1.000
_cell.angle_alpha   90.00
_cell.angle_beta   90.00
_cell.angle_gamma   90.00
#
_symmetry.space_group_name_H-M   'P 1'
#
loop_
_entity.id
_entity.type
_entity.pdbx_description
1 polymer ?
#
loop_
_entity_poly.entity_id
_entity_poly.type
_entity_poly.pdbx_seq_one_letter_code
_entity_poly.pdbx_strand_id
1 'polypeptide(L)' 'MSCLHPSSVGRPTMSQVVLKLNECLTSENSRGGASQAMDSETSIEVTMTVGTEVNPMAR' A
#
# COMPACT_ATOMS: atom_id res chain seq x y z
N MET A 1 9.94 4.26 -1.54
CA MET A 1 9.29 3.12 -0.87
C MET A 1 10.16 2.66 0.32
N SER A 2 10.06 3.31 1.48
CA SER A 2 10.95 3.04 2.63
C SER A 2 10.76 1.64 3.22
N CYS A 3 9.56 1.07 3.12
CA CYS A 3 9.28 -0.31 3.56
C CYS A 3 10.01 -1.37 2.71
N LEU A 4 10.38 -1.05 1.47
CA LEU A 4 11.06 -1.97 0.55
C LEU A 4 12.59 -1.78 0.56
N HIS A 5 13.13 -1.13 1.58
CA HIS A 5 14.56 -0.89 1.67
C HIS A 5 15.33 -2.24 1.69
N PRO A 6 16.39 -2.39 0.88
CA PRO A 6 17.11 -3.67 0.76
C PRO A 6 17.75 -4.11 2.07
N SER A 7 18.31 -3.16 2.84
CA SER A 7 18.77 -3.41 4.21
C SER A 7 17.62 -3.32 5.21
N SER A 8 17.54 -4.28 6.13
CA SER A 8 16.58 -4.27 7.24
C SER A 8 16.68 -3.03 8.12
N VAL A 9 17.88 -2.45 8.28
CA VAL A 9 18.10 -1.25 9.12
C VAL A 9 17.44 -0.01 8.51
N GLY A 10 17.29 0.02 7.18
CA GLY A 10 16.60 1.11 6.49
C GLY A 10 15.09 0.93 6.41
N ARG A 11 14.54 -0.20 6.86
CA ARG A 11 13.09 -0.43 6.91
C ARG A 11 12.52 0.19 8.20
N PRO A 12 11.37 0.88 8.12
CA PRO A 12 10.72 1.42 9.30
C PRO A 12 10.17 0.29 10.19
N THR A 13 10.06 0.58 11.47
CA THR A 13 9.31 -0.25 12.43
C THR A 13 7.80 -0.11 12.18
N MET A 14 7.02 -1.09 12.63
CA MET A 14 5.55 -1.02 12.53
C MET A 14 4.98 0.23 13.22
N SER A 15 5.56 0.68 14.33
CA SER A 15 5.16 1.91 15.01
C SER A 15 5.33 3.15 14.12
N GLN A 16 6.45 3.25 13.38
CA GLN A 16 6.68 4.34 12.43
C GLN A 16 5.70 4.28 11.25
N VAL A 17 5.37 3.08 10.77
CA VAL A 17 4.39 2.89 9.70
C VAL A 17 3.00 3.34 10.16
N VAL A 18 2.56 2.91 11.34
CA VAL A 18 1.25 3.30 11.91
C VAL A 18 1.16 4.81 12.11
N LEU A 19 2.23 5.43 12.63
CA LEU A 19 2.30 6.89 12.78
C LEU A 19 2.09 7.59 11.42
N LYS A 20 2.84 7.19 10.40
CA LYS A 20 2.72 7.78 9.04
C LYS A 20 1.37 7.55 8.40
N LEU A 21 0.77 6.38 8.61
CA LEU A 21 -0.58 6.08 8.14
C LEU A 21 -1.62 6.99 8.80
N ASN A 22 -1.53 7.19 10.12
CA ASN A 22 -2.44 8.08 10.84
C ASN A 22 -2.30 9.54 10.39
N GLU A 23 -1.08 10.02 10.15
CA GLU A 23 -0.83 11.34 9.58
C GLU A 23 -1.50 11.50 8.21
N CYS A 24 -1.32 10.51 7.32
CA CYS A 24 -1.96 10.50 6.00
C CYS A 24 -3.48 10.50 6.11
N LEU A 25 -4.05 9.61 6.93
CA LEU A 25 -5.49 9.49 7.11
C LEU A 25 -6.10 10.77 7.68
N THR A 26 -5.43 11.40 8.65
CA THR A 26 -5.87 12.69 9.21
C THR A 26 -5.83 13.79 8.15
N SER A 27 -4.76 13.86 7.36
CA SER A 27 -4.64 14.83 6.27
C SER A 27 -5.71 14.64 5.20
N GLU A 28 -6.01 13.38 4.86
CA GLU A 28 -7.04 13.03 3.87
C GLU A 28 -8.44 13.32 4.40
N ASN A 29 -8.73 12.97 5.65
CA ASN A 29 -10.02 13.25 6.26
C ASN A 29 -10.27 14.76 6.42
N SER A 30 -9.22 15.54 6.69
CA SER A 30 -9.31 17.01 6.68
C SER A 30 -9.57 17.59 5.28
N ARG A 31 -9.06 16.92 4.23
CA ARG A 31 -9.29 17.26 2.83
C ARG A 31 -10.69 16.80 2.36
N GLY A 32 -11.23 15.73 2.96
CA GLY A 32 -12.49 15.06 2.63
C GLY A 32 -13.76 15.74 3.13
N GLY A 33 -13.68 16.90 3.79
CA GLY A 33 -14.87 17.72 4.11
C GLY A 33 -15.60 18.28 2.88
N ALA A 34 -15.09 18.10 1.66
CA ALA A 34 -15.66 18.64 0.43
C ALA A 34 -15.81 17.64 -0.74
N SER A 35 -15.24 16.43 -0.69
CA SER A 35 -15.42 15.46 -1.78
C SER A 35 -16.53 14.47 -1.43
N GLN A 36 -17.71 14.81 -1.94
CA GLN A 36 -18.91 14.00 -2.05
C GLN A 36 -18.61 12.51 -2.29
N ALA A 37 -19.43 11.67 -1.65
CA ALA A 37 -19.79 10.32 -2.05
C ALA A 37 -18.97 9.75 -3.23
N MET A 38 -17.92 9.00 -2.92
CA MET A 38 -17.37 8.07 -3.91
C MET A 38 -18.29 6.86 -3.97
N ASP A 39 -19.45 7.04 -4.62
CA ASP A 39 -20.07 5.97 -5.38
C ASP A 39 -19.14 5.70 -6.57
N SER A 40 -18.07 4.96 -6.33
CA SER A 40 -17.20 4.48 -7.38
C SER A 40 -17.14 2.97 -7.26
N GLU A 41 -18.19 2.36 -7.80
CA GLU A 41 -18.22 1.01 -8.33
C GLU A 41 -17.00 0.83 -9.27
N THR A 42 -15.84 0.48 -8.72
CA THR A 42 -14.75 -0.10 -9.50
C THR A 42 -14.35 -1.41 -8.82
N SER A 43 -15.25 -2.39 -8.91
CA SER A 43 -14.88 -3.80 -8.83
C SER A 43 -13.93 -4.10 -9.99
N ILE A 44 -12.64 -3.81 -9.79
CA ILE A 44 -11.58 -4.37 -10.63
C ILE A 44 -11.48 -5.85 -10.30
N GLU A 45 -12.13 -6.66 -11.12
CA GLU A 45 -11.93 -8.10 -11.13
C GLU A 45 -10.48 -8.36 -11.53
N VAL A 46 -9.61 -8.57 -10.54
CA VAL A 46 -8.21 -8.95 -10.77
C VAL A 46 -8.21 -10.43 -11.14
N THR A 47 -8.43 -10.73 -12.41
CA THR A 47 -8.22 -12.07 -12.95
C THR A 47 -6.72 -12.33 -12.98
N MET A 48 -6.18 -12.90 -11.92
CA MET A 48 -4.80 -13.39 -11.92
C MET A 48 -4.72 -14.59 -12.86
N THR A 49 -4.30 -14.35 -14.10
CA THR A 49 -3.84 -15.42 -14.96
C THR A 49 -2.54 -15.94 -14.33
N VAL A 50 -2.65 -17.10 -13.67
CA VAL A 50 -1.50 -17.85 -13.15
C VAL A 50 -0.66 -18.26 -14.36
N GLY A 51 0.32 -17.40 -14.68
CA GLY A 51 1.41 -17.73 -15.57
C GLY A 51 2.28 -18.77 -14.87
N THR A 52 2.12 -20.00 -15.32
CA THR A 52 2.88 -21.17 -14.92
C THR A 52 4.39 -20.94 -15.07
N GLU A 53 5.13 -21.52 -14.12
CA GLU A 53 6.58 -21.77 -14.06
C GLU A 53 7.58 -20.61 -14.24
N VAL A 54 7.92 -19.96 -13.11
CA VAL A 54 9.29 -19.48 -12.88
C VAL A 54 9.92 -20.40 -11.84
N ASN A 55 11.03 -21.06 -12.17
CA ASN A 55 11.89 -21.77 -11.22
C ASN A 55 12.99 -20.81 -10.78
N PRO A 56 12.89 -20.14 -9.62
CA PRO A 56 13.94 -19.24 -9.18
C PRO A 56 15.09 -20.07 -8.59
N MET A 57 16.23 -20.09 -9.27
CA MET A 57 17.45 -20.66 -8.71
C MET A 57 17.98 -19.72 -7.62
N ALA A 58 18.12 -20.25 -6.41
CA ALA A 58 18.59 -19.49 -5.26
C ALA A 58 20.03 -18.98 -5.49
N ARG A 59 20.29 -17.73 -5.10
CA ARG A 59 21.63 -17.21 -4.84
C ARG A 59 21.65 -16.48 -3.51
#